data_AF-A0A1G3AAI3-F1
#
_entry.id   AF-A0A1G3AAI3-F1
#
_cell.length_a   1.000
_cell.length_b   1.000
_cell.length_c   1.000
_cell.angle_alpha   90.00
_cell.angle_beta   90.00
_cell.angle_gamma   90.00
#
_symmetry.space_group_name_H-M   'P 1'
#
loop_
_entity.id
_entity.type
_entity.pdbx_description
1 polymer ?
#
loop_
_entity_poly.entity_id
_entity_poly.type
_entity_poly.pdbx_seq_one_letter_code
_entity_poly.pdbx_strand_id
1 'polypeptide(L)'
;MNEQGQTPPSVQFKDRTVGLVVFGVLQILIGAFCALAIPLMLLSLWLGQAGGAAAVNARTMIPVIAQYALAAVIAVWLGIGSILARRWARALTLVLAWIGLICGVLGLLFFFVFMGDMYQQLAQEQKMPPQAVVVMQVVTGAVLGCIYVFLPGIFILFYRSKHVWATCRFKDPQVRWTDKCPLPVLAVSLLLGFGACSVILCAPAYGAVFPWFGVLLEGPAALSLLLVDALLLACLAWGTYKLKKWAWLGTIALMALWGVSAIVTFSRVSIRVLYEKMSFPEEQFEIIEKSGLLEKMNMPWMMGIFCAAYLAYLLYVGRYFFSSTAQQHVS
;
A
#
# COMPACT_ATOMS: atom_id res chain seq x y z
N MET A 1 -39.73 -23.19 45.70
CA MET A 1 -38.71 -23.70 44.76
C MET A 1 -39.22 -23.46 43.35
N ASN A 2 -38.80 -22.36 42.70
CA ASN A 2 -39.05 -22.13 41.28
C ASN A 2 -37.71 -21.69 40.68
N GLU A 3 -36.86 -22.67 40.36
CA GLU A 3 -35.69 -22.45 39.52
C GLU A 3 -36.20 -22.26 38.08
N GLN A 4 -36.44 -21.00 37.72
CA GLN A 4 -36.56 -20.63 36.32
C GLN A 4 -35.18 -20.85 35.68
N GLY A 5 -35.02 -21.96 34.98
CA GLY A 5 -33.91 -22.21 34.09
C GLY A 5 -33.88 -21.12 33.02
N GLN A 6 -33.11 -20.07 33.28
CA GLN A 6 -32.70 -19.12 32.25
C GLN A 6 -31.85 -19.90 31.24
N THR A 7 -32.48 -20.27 30.13
CA THR A 7 -31.75 -20.71 28.95
C THR A 7 -30.77 -19.59 28.59
N PRO A 8 -29.45 -19.88 28.49
CA PRO A 8 -28.49 -18.86 28.11
C PRO A 8 -28.92 -18.31 26.74
N PRO A 9 -28.85 -16.98 26.53
CA PRO A 9 -29.32 -16.37 25.30
C PRO A 9 -28.67 -17.06 24.10
N SER A 10 -29.51 -17.70 23.27
CA SER A 10 -29.03 -18.38 22.07
C SER A 10 -28.23 -17.38 21.23
N VAL A 11 -27.00 -17.75 20.90
CA VAL A 11 -26.09 -16.89 20.16
C VAL A 11 -26.66 -16.68 18.75
N GLN A 12 -27.34 -15.56 18.55
CA GLN A 12 -28.14 -15.26 17.36
C GLN A 12 -27.30 -14.86 16.12
N PHE A 13 -26.15 -15.52 15.89
CA PHE A 13 -25.34 -15.30 14.69
C PHE A 13 -24.71 -16.60 14.19
N LYS A 14 -24.57 -16.72 12.86
CA LYS A 14 -23.87 -17.84 12.22
C LYS A 14 -22.39 -17.81 12.60
N ASP A 15 -21.89 -18.87 13.24
CA ASP A 15 -20.46 -19.00 13.54
C ASP A 15 -19.64 -19.06 12.24
N ARG A 16 -18.62 -18.21 12.13
CA ARG A 16 -17.71 -18.10 10.99
C ARG A 16 -16.28 -18.57 11.31
N THR A 17 -16.09 -19.31 12.40
CA THR A 17 -14.78 -19.84 12.81
C THR A 17 -14.07 -20.59 11.68
N VAL A 18 -14.76 -21.50 10.98
CA VAL A 18 -14.15 -22.24 9.86
C VAL A 18 -13.68 -21.29 8.77
N GLY A 19 -14.48 -20.29 8.41
CA GLY A 19 -14.08 -19.28 7.43
C GLY A 19 -12.87 -18.47 7.89
N LEU A 20 -12.81 -18.09 9.16
CA LEU A 20 -11.67 -17.37 9.75
C LEU A 20 -10.37 -18.19 9.69
N VAL A 21 -10.47 -19.52 9.86
CA VAL A 21 -9.35 -20.44 9.67
C VAL A 21 -8.93 -20.50 8.20
N VAL A 22 -9.86 -20.69 7.27
CA VAL A 22 -9.57 -20.74 5.82
C VAL A 22 -8.89 -19.46 5.33
N PHE A 23 -9.47 -18.30 5.63
CA PHE A 23 -8.89 -17.01 5.24
C PHE A 23 -7.57 -16.72 5.98
N GLY A 24 -7.41 -17.19 7.21
CA GLY A 24 -6.16 -17.05 7.94
C GLY A 24 -5.04 -17.92 7.36
N VAL A 25 -5.33 -19.17 6.96
CA VAL A 25 -4.38 -20.02 6.22
C VAL A 25 -4.01 -19.39 4.89
N LEU A 26 -4.99 -18.85 4.15
CA LEU A 26 -4.72 -18.13 2.91
C LEU A 26 -3.76 -16.94 3.12
N GLN A 27 -3.93 -16.16 4.19
CA GLN A 27 -3.00 -15.07 4.54
C GLN A 27 -1.59 -15.57 4.86
N ILE A 28 -1.47 -16.69 5.59
CA ILE A 28 -0.16 -17.29 5.87
C ILE A 28 0.51 -17.76 4.58
N LEU A 29 -0.24 -18.36 3.65
CA LEU A 29 0.29 -18.78 2.34
C LEU A 29 0.76 -17.58 1.51
N ILE A 30 0.01 -16.46 1.52
CA ILE A 30 0.46 -15.21 0.88
C ILE A 30 1.76 -14.73 1.53
N GLY A 31 1.85 -14.75 2.85
CA GLY A 31 3.08 -14.37 3.56
C GLY A 31 4.27 -15.28 3.24
N ALA A 32 4.04 -16.59 3.15
CA ALA A 32 5.05 -17.56 2.75
C ALA A 32 5.51 -17.35 1.31
N PHE A 33 4.59 -17.04 0.39
CA PHE A 33 4.91 -16.68 -0.99
C PHE A 33 5.77 -15.41 -1.04
N CYS A 34 5.42 -14.36 -0.27
CA CYS A 34 6.25 -13.16 -0.16
C CYS A 34 7.65 -13.47 0.40
N ALA A 35 7.74 -14.34 1.41
CA ALA A 35 9.03 -14.77 1.96
C ALA A 35 9.86 -15.56 0.94
N LEU A 36 9.23 -16.42 0.12
CA LEU A 36 9.91 -17.20 -0.93
C LEU A 36 10.41 -16.33 -2.09
N ALA A 37 9.76 -15.20 -2.37
CA ALA A 37 10.23 -14.25 -3.38
C ALA A 37 11.61 -13.66 -3.02
N ILE A 38 11.94 -13.54 -1.73
CA ILE A 38 13.21 -12.98 -1.26
C ILE A 38 14.44 -13.78 -1.74
N PRO A 39 14.57 -15.09 -1.46
CA PRO A 39 15.69 -15.87 -1.97
C PRO A 39 15.72 -15.94 -3.49
N LEU A 40 14.57 -15.89 -4.19
CA LEU A 40 14.53 -15.81 -5.65
C LEU A 40 15.10 -14.48 -6.17
N MET A 41 14.77 -13.36 -5.52
CA MET A 41 15.36 -12.06 -5.84
C MET A 41 16.87 -12.03 -5.56
N LEU A 42 17.33 -12.61 -4.45
CA LEU A 42 18.76 -12.73 -4.15
C LEU A 42 19.49 -13.64 -5.15
N LEU A 43 18.86 -14.75 -5.57
CA LEU A 43 19.38 -15.63 -6.61
C LEU A 43 19.49 -14.89 -7.95
N SER A 44 18.53 -14.03 -8.29
CA SER A 44 18.58 -13.22 -9.50
C SER A 44 19.77 -12.24 -9.51
N LEU A 45 20.10 -11.66 -8.35
CA LEU A 45 21.29 -10.82 -8.20
C LEU A 45 22.58 -11.62 -8.39
N TRP A 46 22.63 -12.83 -7.83
CA TRP A 46 23.79 -13.71 -7.94
C TRP A 46 24.00 -14.21 -9.38
N LEU A 47 22.92 -14.60 -10.07
CA LEU A 47 22.97 -15.02 -11.47
C LEU A 47 23.27 -13.86 -12.43
N GLY A 48 22.77 -12.66 -12.14
CA GLY A 48 23.08 -11.44 -12.93
C GLY A 48 24.54 -10.99 -12.83
N GLN A 49 25.27 -11.43 -11.80
CA GLN A 49 26.74 -11.26 -11.74
C GLN A 49 27.47 -12.29 -12.62
N ALA A 50 26.84 -13.44 -12.89
CA ALA A 50 27.45 -14.56 -13.61
C ALA A 50 27.13 -14.57 -15.12
N GLY A 51 26.05 -13.91 -15.56
CA GLY A 51 25.68 -13.77 -16.96
C GLY A 51 25.36 -12.32 -17.31
N GLY A 52 25.95 -11.79 -18.38
CA GLY A 52 25.85 -10.39 -18.83
C GLY A 52 24.46 -9.91 -19.28
N ALA A 53 23.38 -10.43 -18.71
CA ALA A 53 22.05 -9.82 -18.79
C ALA A 53 22.04 -8.53 -17.96
N ALA A 54 21.36 -7.48 -18.46
CA ALA A 54 21.31 -6.13 -17.88
C ALA A 54 21.43 -6.14 -16.35
N ALA A 55 22.54 -5.60 -15.85
CA ALA A 55 22.93 -5.74 -14.46
C ALA A 55 21.82 -5.21 -13.54
N VAL A 56 21.15 -6.11 -12.83
CA VAL A 56 20.16 -5.76 -11.82
C VAL A 56 20.88 -4.98 -10.72
N ASN A 57 20.55 -3.70 -10.56
CA ASN A 57 21.20 -2.87 -9.55
C ASN A 57 20.79 -3.32 -8.14
N ALA A 58 21.73 -3.98 -7.43
CA ALA A 58 21.52 -4.50 -6.09
C ALA A 58 20.99 -3.45 -5.10
N ARG A 59 21.38 -2.19 -5.27
CA ARG A 59 20.92 -1.08 -4.42
C ARG A 59 19.42 -0.84 -4.54
N THR A 60 18.88 -0.90 -5.77
CA THR A 60 17.45 -0.72 -6.04
C THR A 60 16.59 -1.90 -5.57
N MET A 61 17.19 -3.06 -5.34
CA MET A 61 16.50 -4.25 -4.82
C MET A 61 16.30 -4.22 -3.30
N ILE A 62 17.09 -3.43 -2.55
CA ILE A 62 17.00 -3.37 -1.08
C ILE A 62 15.59 -2.98 -0.61
N PRO A 63 14.96 -1.90 -1.12
CA PRO A 63 13.61 -1.53 -0.69
C PRO A 63 12.58 -2.58 -1.06
N VAL A 64 12.72 -3.22 -2.22
CA VAL A 64 11.81 -4.28 -2.68
C VAL A 64 11.87 -5.47 -1.74
N ILE A 65 13.08 -5.97 -1.43
CA ILE A 65 13.29 -7.06 -0.48
C ILE A 65 12.72 -6.71 0.90
N ALA A 66 12.99 -5.50 1.39
CA ALA A 66 12.47 -5.04 2.67
C ALA A 66 10.93 -4.98 2.70
N GLN A 67 10.30 -4.52 1.62
CA GLN A 67 8.84 -4.51 1.48
C GLN A 67 8.25 -5.93 1.46
N TYR A 68 8.88 -6.87 0.73
CA TYR A 68 8.45 -8.27 0.72
C TYR A 68 8.60 -8.93 2.10
N ALA A 69 9.68 -8.64 2.82
CA ALA A 69 9.87 -9.11 4.19
C ALA A 69 8.80 -8.55 5.14
N LEU A 70 8.53 -7.23 5.06
CA LEU A 70 7.49 -6.59 5.85
C LEU A 70 6.10 -7.17 5.53
N ALA A 71 5.78 -7.33 4.24
CA ALA A 71 4.52 -7.92 3.79
C ALA A 71 4.36 -9.37 4.28
N ALA A 72 5.43 -10.18 4.23
CA ALA A 72 5.44 -11.54 4.74
C ALA A 72 5.11 -11.59 6.24
N VAL A 73 5.79 -10.76 7.05
CA VAL A 73 5.56 -10.68 8.50
C VAL A 73 4.12 -10.25 8.79
N ILE A 74 3.64 -9.20 8.13
CA ILE A 74 2.27 -8.69 8.32
C ILE A 74 1.24 -9.75 7.94
N ALA A 75 1.39 -10.40 6.79
CA ALA A 75 0.44 -11.39 6.29
C ALA A 75 0.38 -12.63 7.21
N VAL A 76 1.53 -13.15 7.65
CA VAL A 76 1.57 -14.27 8.61
C VAL A 76 0.95 -13.87 9.94
N TRP A 77 1.29 -12.68 10.47
CA TRP A 77 0.76 -12.19 11.73
C TRP A 77 -0.77 -12.02 11.69
N LEU A 78 -1.30 -11.45 10.61
CA LEU A 78 -2.74 -11.31 10.39
C LEU A 78 -3.42 -12.67 10.22
N GLY A 79 -2.78 -13.61 9.51
CA GLY A 79 -3.31 -14.96 9.31
C GLY A 79 -3.47 -15.71 10.63
N ILE A 80 -2.44 -15.67 11.49
CA ILE A 80 -2.52 -16.22 12.86
C ILE A 80 -3.62 -15.52 13.66
N GLY A 81 -3.68 -14.19 13.59
CA GLY A 81 -4.72 -13.42 14.27
C GLY A 81 -6.12 -13.77 13.80
N SER A 82 -6.31 -14.06 12.50
CA SER A 82 -7.57 -14.49 11.92
C SER A 82 -7.99 -15.88 12.40
N ILE A 83 -7.08 -16.86 12.39
CA ILE A 83 -7.31 -18.22 12.91
C ILE A 83 -7.77 -18.16 14.37
N LEU A 84 -7.13 -17.28 15.16
CA LEU A 84 -7.47 -17.04 16.56
C LEU A 84 -8.70 -16.13 16.77
N ALA A 85 -9.41 -15.77 15.69
CA ALA A 85 -10.59 -14.91 15.69
C ALA A 85 -10.39 -13.55 16.40
N ARG A 86 -9.16 -12.99 16.35
CA ARG A 86 -8.83 -11.73 17.02
C ARG A 86 -9.47 -10.53 16.32
N ARG A 87 -10.02 -9.61 17.11
CA ARG A 87 -10.71 -8.42 16.57
C ARG A 87 -9.78 -7.50 15.77
N TRP A 88 -8.54 -7.33 16.23
CA TRP A 88 -7.54 -6.49 15.57
C TRP A 88 -7.16 -7.04 14.19
N ALA A 89 -7.05 -8.37 14.05
CA ALA A 89 -6.69 -9.00 12.79
C ALA A 89 -7.75 -8.77 11.72
N ARG A 90 -9.04 -8.88 12.09
CA ARG A 90 -10.14 -8.50 11.20
C ARG A 90 -10.06 -7.03 10.78
N ALA A 91 -9.87 -6.12 11.74
CA ALA A 91 -9.86 -4.68 11.47
C ALA A 91 -8.72 -4.30 10.50
N LEU A 92 -7.51 -4.78 10.78
CA LEU A 92 -6.33 -4.54 9.94
C LEU A 92 -6.46 -5.20 8.57
N THR A 93 -6.94 -6.44 8.50
CA THR A 93 -7.17 -7.13 7.22
C THR A 93 -8.13 -6.33 6.34
N LEU A 94 -9.24 -5.84 6.92
CA LEU A 94 -10.22 -5.08 6.15
C LEU A 94 -9.63 -3.75 5.64
N VAL A 95 -8.85 -3.06 6.47
CA VAL A 95 -8.17 -1.81 6.09
C VAL A 95 -7.15 -2.07 4.97
N LEU A 96 -6.27 -3.05 5.14
CA LEU A 96 -5.25 -3.39 4.15
C LEU A 96 -5.87 -3.91 2.85
N ALA A 97 -6.98 -4.65 2.90
CA ALA A 97 -7.68 -5.11 1.72
C ALA A 97 -8.32 -3.95 0.94
N TRP A 98 -8.90 -2.96 1.63
CA TRP A 98 -9.40 -1.75 0.94
C TRP A 98 -8.28 -0.92 0.31
N ILE A 99 -7.18 -0.71 1.04
CA ILE A 99 -6.00 -0.02 0.50
C ILE A 99 -5.47 -0.78 -0.72
N GLY A 100 -5.27 -2.09 -0.59
CA GLY A 100 -4.80 -2.96 -1.65
C GLY A 100 -5.73 -2.97 -2.86
N LEU A 101 -7.05 -3.01 -2.66
CA LEU A 101 -8.04 -2.96 -3.74
C LEU A 101 -8.00 -1.64 -4.51
N ILE A 102 -7.94 -0.51 -3.80
CA ILE A 102 -7.88 0.82 -4.43
C ILE A 102 -6.58 0.95 -5.23
N CYS A 103 -5.44 0.65 -4.61
CA CYS A 103 -4.15 0.65 -5.30
C CYS A 103 -4.12 -0.34 -6.47
N GLY A 104 -4.74 -1.51 -6.32
CA GLY A 104 -4.81 -2.55 -7.32
C GLY A 104 -5.63 -2.17 -8.54
N VAL A 105 -6.81 -1.57 -8.33
CA VAL A 105 -7.64 -1.05 -9.43
C VAL A 105 -6.92 0.07 -10.17
N LEU A 106 -6.32 1.03 -9.44
CA LEU A 106 -5.56 2.11 -10.06
C LEU A 106 -4.33 1.59 -10.82
N GLY A 107 -3.61 0.62 -10.25
CA GLY A 107 -2.47 -0.02 -10.88
C GLY A 107 -2.86 -0.84 -12.12
N LEU A 108 -4.01 -1.51 -12.11
CA LEU A 108 -4.51 -2.26 -13.26
C LEU A 108 -4.97 -1.33 -14.39
N LEU A 109 -5.63 -0.22 -14.05
CA LEU A 109 -5.94 0.84 -15.00
C LEU A 109 -4.66 1.42 -15.61
N PHE A 110 -3.67 1.71 -14.77
CA PHE A 110 -2.36 2.18 -15.22
C PHE A 110 -1.70 1.17 -16.16
N PHE A 111 -1.70 -0.12 -15.81
CA PHE A 111 -1.16 -1.18 -16.65
C PHE A 111 -1.80 -1.20 -18.04
N PHE A 112 -3.12 -1.23 -18.14
CA PHE A 112 -3.79 -1.30 -19.45
C PHE A 112 -3.67 -0.02 -20.28
N VAL A 113 -3.61 1.16 -19.64
CA VAL A 113 -3.49 2.44 -20.34
C VAL A 113 -2.07 2.68 -20.85
N PHE A 114 -1.05 2.33 -20.05
CA PHE A 114 0.31 2.78 -20.28
C PHE A 114 1.29 1.68 -20.71
N MET A 115 1.09 0.42 -20.29
CA MET A 115 2.03 -0.66 -20.66
C MET A 115 1.79 -1.23 -22.07
N GLY A 116 0.70 -0.83 -22.72
CA GLY A 116 0.36 -1.26 -24.09
C GLY A 116 1.52 -1.09 -25.07
N ASP A 117 2.13 0.10 -25.09
CA ASP A 117 3.20 0.45 -26.02
C ASP A 117 4.52 -0.26 -25.68
N MET A 118 4.82 -0.43 -24.38
CA MET A 118 6.02 -1.14 -23.93
C MET A 118 6.02 -2.60 -24.42
N TYR A 119 4.87 -3.28 -24.33
CA TYR A 119 4.72 -4.64 -24.86
C TYR A 119 4.83 -4.70 -26.38
N GLN A 120 4.34 -3.68 -27.09
CA GLN A 120 4.48 -3.62 -28.55
C GLN A 120 5.95 -3.45 -28.97
N GLN A 121 6.74 -2.69 -28.21
CA GLN A 121 8.17 -2.55 -28.48
C GLN A 121 8.95 -3.81 -28.19
N LEU A 122 8.70 -4.44 -27.05
CA LEU A 122 9.30 -5.73 -26.73
C LEU A 122 8.98 -6.76 -27.83
N ALA A 123 7.75 -6.73 -28.36
CA ALA A 123 7.34 -7.59 -29.45
C ALA A 123 8.09 -7.30 -30.75
N GLN A 124 8.39 -6.03 -31.06
CA GLN A 124 9.20 -5.68 -32.22
C GLN A 124 10.64 -6.17 -32.07
N GLU A 125 11.26 -5.96 -30.91
CA GLU A 125 12.62 -6.42 -30.62
C GLU A 125 12.74 -7.94 -30.67
N GLN A 126 11.78 -8.64 -30.06
CA GLN A 126 11.77 -10.10 -29.98
C GLN A 126 11.08 -10.76 -31.19
N LYS A 127 10.69 -9.98 -32.21
CA LYS A 127 9.96 -10.42 -33.42
C LYS A 127 8.77 -11.32 -33.10
N MET A 128 8.04 -11.00 -32.03
CA MET A 128 6.88 -11.76 -31.59
C MET A 128 5.69 -11.51 -32.52
N PRO A 129 4.90 -12.56 -32.84
CA PRO A 129 3.66 -12.36 -33.56
C PRO A 129 2.70 -11.49 -32.71
N PRO A 130 1.91 -10.59 -33.32
CA PRO A 130 1.02 -9.69 -32.58
C PRO A 130 0.06 -10.40 -31.61
N GLN A 131 -0.38 -11.60 -31.98
CA GLN A 131 -1.25 -12.44 -31.15
C GLN A 131 -0.58 -12.86 -29.82
N ALA A 132 0.73 -13.15 -29.84
CA ALA A 132 1.45 -13.53 -28.62
C ALA A 132 1.53 -12.36 -27.62
N VAL A 133 1.65 -11.13 -28.11
CA VAL A 133 1.66 -9.90 -27.29
C VAL A 133 0.34 -9.72 -26.59
N VAL A 134 -0.77 -9.85 -27.33
CA VAL A 134 -2.13 -9.75 -26.77
C VAL A 134 -2.34 -10.84 -25.72
N VAL A 135 -1.94 -12.08 -26.00
CA VAL A 135 -2.03 -13.18 -25.03
C VAL A 135 -1.21 -12.86 -23.77
N MET A 136 0.03 -12.38 -23.92
CA MET A 136 0.88 -12.00 -22.79
C MET A 136 0.22 -10.89 -21.95
N GLN A 137 -0.27 -9.82 -22.57
CA GLN A 137 -0.96 -8.72 -21.90
C GLN A 137 -2.21 -9.19 -21.16
N VAL A 138 -3.04 -10.02 -21.79
CA VAL A 138 -4.27 -10.56 -21.17
C VAL A 138 -3.93 -11.48 -20.01
N VAL A 139 -2.95 -12.36 -20.16
CA VAL A 139 -2.53 -13.28 -19.08
C VAL A 139 -1.93 -12.50 -17.91
N THR A 140 -1.00 -11.58 -18.17
CA THR A 140 -0.41 -10.72 -17.12
C THR A 140 -1.49 -9.87 -16.45
N GLY A 141 -2.36 -9.22 -17.22
CA GLY A 141 -3.46 -8.42 -16.71
C GLY A 141 -4.45 -9.24 -15.88
N ALA A 142 -4.77 -10.47 -16.30
CA ALA A 142 -5.63 -11.39 -15.55
C ALA A 142 -4.98 -11.83 -14.24
N VAL A 143 -3.69 -12.17 -14.24
CA VAL A 143 -2.94 -12.51 -13.01
C VAL A 143 -2.89 -11.32 -12.05
N LEU A 144 -2.57 -10.13 -12.54
CA LEU A 144 -2.57 -8.90 -11.73
C LEU A 144 -3.98 -8.60 -11.20
N GLY A 145 -5.02 -8.74 -12.02
CA GLY A 145 -6.41 -8.56 -11.60
C GLY A 145 -6.82 -9.57 -10.52
N CYS A 146 -6.41 -10.83 -10.64
CA CYS A 146 -6.66 -11.85 -9.62
C CYS A 146 -5.99 -11.49 -8.29
N ILE A 147 -4.72 -11.07 -8.31
CA ILE A 147 -3.94 -10.78 -7.11
C ILE A 147 -4.35 -9.46 -6.46
N TYR A 148 -4.54 -8.40 -7.24
CA TYR A 148 -4.72 -7.04 -6.73
C TYR A 148 -6.18 -6.57 -6.67
N VAL A 149 -7.11 -7.27 -7.33
CA VAL A 149 -8.54 -6.91 -7.32
C VAL A 149 -9.38 -8.03 -6.70
N PHE A 150 -9.32 -9.23 -7.28
CA PHE A 150 -10.18 -10.34 -6.85
C PHE A 150 -9.86 -10.76 -5.40
N LEU A 151 -8.58 -10.98 -5.10
CA LEU A 151 -8.14 -11.42 -3.78
C LEU A 151 -8.49 -10.39 -2.67
N PRO A 152 -8.14 -9.10 -2.77
CA PRO A 152 -8.62 -8.10 -1.80
C PRO A 152 -10.15 -8.03 -1.72
N GLY A 153 -10.85 -8.19 -2.86
CA GLY A 153 -12.31 -8.24 -2.92
C GLY A 153 -12.91 -9.35 -2.06
N ILE A 154 -12.40 -10.58 -2.14
CA ILE A 154 -12.89 -11.69 -1.30
C ILE A 154 -12.62 -11.45 0.20
N PHE A 155 -11.47 -10.86 0.54
CA PHE A 155 -11.16 -10.47 1.93
C PHE A 155 -12.16 -9.42 2.43
N ILE A 156 -12.45 -8.40 1.64
CA ILE A 156 -13.44 -7.36 2.01
C ILE A 156 -14.82 -7.97 2.23
N LEU A 157 -15.30 -8.79 1.30
CA LEU A 157 -16.63 -9.43 1.39
C LEU A 157 -16.75 -10.28 2.65
N PHE A 158 -15.71 -11.07 2.97
CA PHE A 158 -15.71 -11.93 4.15
C PHE A 158 -15.61 -11.11 5.46
N TYR A 159 -14.58 -10.27 5.63
CA TYR A 159 -14.31 -9.57 6.89
C TYR A 159 -15.27 -8.40 7.20
N ARG A 160 -16.01 -7.90 6.20
CA ARG A 160 -17.11 -6.94 6.39
C ARG A 160 -18.37 -7.60 6.96
N SER A 161 -18.52 -8.93 6.86
CA SER A 161 -19.73 -9.63 7.29
C SER A 161 -20.05 -9.41 8.78
N LYS A 162 -21.32 -9.11 9.07
CA LYS A 162 -21.83 -8.97 10.46
C LYS A 162 -21.58 -10.23 11.28
N HIS A 163 -21.64 -11.41 10.65
CA HIS A 163 -21.37 -12.69 11.30
C HIS A 163 -19.91 -12.84 11.70
N VAL A 164 -18.96 -12.45 10.83
CA VAL A 164 -17.52 -12.50 11.17
C VAL A 164 -17.21 -11.53 12.31
N TRP A 165 -17.78 -10.32 12.28
CA TRP A 165 -17.66 -9.39 13.40
C TRP A 165 -18.19 -9.99 14.71
N ALA A 166 -19.37 -10.63 14.67
CA ALA A 166 -19.99 -11.22 15.85
C ALA A 166 -19.19 -12.42 16.39
N THR A 167 -18.68 -13.30 15.53
CA THR A 167 -17.79 -14.40 15.90
C THR A 167 -16.52 -13.88 16.57
N CYS A 168 -15.85 -12.88 15.99
CA CYS A 168 -14.65 -12.29 16.59
C CYS A 168 -14.96 -11.62 17.94
N ARG A 169 -16.10 -10.94 18.08
CA ARG A 169 -16.49 -10.29 19.34
C ARG A 169 -16.79 -11.31 20.45
N PHE A 170 -17.39 -12.44 20.09
CA PHE A 170 -17.67 -13.53 21.01
C PHE A 170 -16.39 -14.25 21.46
N LYS A 171 -15.46 -14.52 20.53
CA LYS A 171 -14.21 -15.24 20.84
C LYS A 171 -13.09 -14.38 21.42
N ASP A 172 -13.06 -13.09 21.10
CA ASP A 172 -12.09 -12.12 21.62
C ASP A 172 -12.86 -10.96 22.30
N PRO A 173 -13.35 -11.15 23.54
CA PRO A 173 -14.15 -10.13 24.24
C PRO A 173 -13.32 -8.92 24.68
N GLN A 174 -11.99 -9.04 24.73
CA GLN A 174 -11.10 -7.96 25.11
C GLN A 174 -11.17 -6.82 24.08
N VAL A 175 -11.29 -5.58 24.57
CA VAL A 175 -11.17 -4.38 23.72
C VAL A 175 -9.75 -4.27 23.21
N ARG A 176 -9.58 -4.27 21.89
CA ARG A 176 -8.28 -4.15 21.24
C ARG A 176 -8.01 -2.69 20.87
N TRP A 177 -6.74 -2.38 20.62
CA TRP A 177 -6.30 -1.04 20.24
C TRP A 177 -6.97 -0.55 18.94
N THR A 178 -7.26 -1.45 18.00
CA THR A 178 -8.00 -1.14 16.76
C THR A 178 -9.45 -0.74 16.99
N ASP A 179 -10.05 -1.08 18.14
CA ASP A 179 -11.42 -0.70 18.47
C ASP A 179 -11.52 0.75 18.97
N LYS A 180 -10.39 1.34 19.38
CA LYS A 180 -10.32 2.71 19.91
C LYS A 180 -10.29 3.78 18.80
N CYS A 181 -10.16 3.36 17.55
CA CYS A 181 -10.01 4.24 16.40
C CYS A 181 -10.96 3.79 15.29
N PRO A 182 -11.80 4.68 14.72
CA PRO A 182 -12.64 4.34 13.57
C PRO A 182 -11.79 3.81 12.41
N LEU A 183 -12.27 2.75 11.72
CA LEU A 183 -11.51 2.13 10.63
C LEU A 183 -11.03 3.09 9.54
N PRO A 184 -11.80 4.11 9.09
CA PRO A 184 -11.32 5.08 8.11
C PRO A 184 -10.12 5.89 8.60
N VAL A 185 -10.11 6.27 9.88
CA VAL A 185 -9.00 7.00 10.52
C VAL A 185 -7.79 6.09 10.71
N LEU A 186 -8.04 4.83 11.10
CA LEU A 186 -7.00 3.82 11.23
C LEU A 186 -6.27 3.59 9.89
N ALA A 187 -6.99 3.61 8.76
CA ALA A 187 -6.38 3.54 7.44
C ALA A 187 -5.41 4.70 7.18
N VAL A 188 -5.82 5.95 7.47
CA VAL A 188 -4.94 7.13 7.34
C VAL A 188 -3.71 6.99 8.23
N SER A 189 -3.90 6.60 9.49
CA SER A 189 -2.79 6.43 10.44
C SER A 189 -1.78 5.38 9.97
N LEU A 190 -2.26 4.24 9.46
CA LEU A 190 -1.41 3.18 8.94
C LEU A 190 -0.69 3.59 7.65
N LEU A 191 -1.36 4.32 6.75
CA LEU A 191 -0.73 4.87 5.54
C LEU A 191 0.38 5.86 5.87
N LEU A 192 0.16 6.75 6.85
CA LEU A 192 1.19 7.68 7.32
C LEU A 192 2.37 6.94 7.97
N GLY A 193 2.10 5.95 8.81
CA GLY A 193 3.14 5.13 9.43
C GLY A 193 3.94 4.32 8.41
N PHE A 194 3.26 3.72 7.43
CA PHE A 194 3.90 3.04 6.30
C PHE A 194 4.72 4.00 5.45
N GLY A 195 4.23 5.22 5.22
CA GLY A 195 4.97 6.28 4.54
C GLY A 195 6.27 6.63 5.25
N ALA A 196 6.23 6.85 6.58
CA ALA A 196 7.41 7.11 7.39
C ALA A 196 8.46 5.99 7.27
N CYS A 197 8.04 4.73 7.39
CA CYS A 197 8.92 3.58 7.20
C CYS A 197 9.48 3.50 5.78
N SER A 198 8.64 3.77 4.77
CA SER A 198 9.02 3.72 3.36
C SER A 198 10.06 4.77 3.01
N VAL A 199 9.93 6.00 3.53
CA VAL A 199 10.93 7.06 3.34
C VAL A 199 12.30 6.62 3.87
N ILE A 200 12.35 6.08 5.08
CA ILE A 200 13.61 5.61 5.70
C ILE A 200 14.23 4.45 4.90
N LEU A 201 13.41 3.52 4.41
CA LEU A 201 13.89 2.36 3.64
C LEU A 201 14.33 2.72 2.22
N CYS A 202 13.60 3.63 1.55
CA CYS A 202 13.80 3.94 0.14
C CYS A 202 14.85 5.03 -0.09
N ALA A 203 14.94 6.03 0.80
CA ALA A 203 15.83 7.17 0.61
C ALA A 203 17.30 6.78 0.36
N PRO A 204 17.93 5.86 1.15
CA PRO A 204 19.31 5.45 0.90
C PRO A 204 19.48 4.64 -0.38
N ALA A 205 18.46 3.92 -0.81
CA ALA A 205 18.51 3.05 -1.99
C ALA A 205 18.45 3.85 -3.30
N TYR A 206 17.72 4.97 -3.30
CA TYR A 206 17.49 5.79 -4.49
C TYR A 206 18.28 7.11 -4.50
N GLY A 207 19.48 7.11 -3.91
CA GLY A 207 20.38 8.27 -3.97
C GLY A 207 19.96 9.48 -3.12
N ALA A 208 18.93 9.34 -2.28
CA ALA A 208 18.36 10.42 -1.47
C ALA A 208 18.03 11.68 -2.31
N VAL A 209 17.33 11.49 -3.43
CA VAL A 209 16.83 12.60 -4.25
C VAL A 209 15.47 13.05 -3.73
N PHE A 210 15.30 14.37 -3.56
CA PHE A 210 14.04 14.93 -3.04
C PHE A 210 13.44 16.02 -3.94
N PRO A 211 12.22 15.79 -4.48
CA PRO A 211 11.47 16.81 -5.22
C PRO A 211 11.01 17.97 -4.32
N TRP A 212 11.54 19.16 -4.58
CA TRP A 212 11.26 20.38 -3.82
C TRP A 212 10.94 21.56 -4.75
N PHE A 213 9.64 21.80 -4.99
CA PHE A 213 9.13 22.98 -5.70
C PHE A 213 9.86 23.35 -7.00
N GLY A 214 10.04 22.40 -7.92
CA GLY A 214 10.73 22.66 -9.19
C GLY A 214 12.22 22.34 -9.18
N VAL A 215 12.77 21.94 -8.04
CA VAL A 215 14.19 21.60 -7.89
C VAL A 215 14.31 20.18 -7.34
N LEU A 216 15.31 19.44 -7.79
CA LEU A 216 15.67 18.13 -7.25
C LEU A 216 16.87 18.29 -6.33
N LEU A 217 16.61 18.24 -5.02
CA LEU A 217 17.63 18.28 -3.99
C LEU A 217 18.34 16.93 -3.90
N GLU A 218 19.63 16.97 -3.56
CA GLU A 218 20.49 15.80 -3.40
C GLU A 218 21.36 15.91 -2.15
N GLY A 219 21.97 14.78 -1.77
CA GLY A 219 22.97 14.75 -0.71
C GLY A 219 22.39 15.08 0.66
N PRO A 220 23.16 15.75 1.54
CA PRO A 220 22.75 15.98 2.93
C PRO A 220 21.46 16.77 3.08
N ALA A 221 21.21 17.78 2.23
CA ALA A 221 20.01 18.61 2.31
C ALA A 221 18.73 17.80 2.02
N ALA A 222 18.76 16.95 1.00
CA ALA A 222 17.64 16.06 0.69
C ALA A 222 17.43 15.01 1.78
N LEU A 223 18.51 14.42 2.31
CA LEU A 223 18.43 13.48 3.41
C LEU A 223 17.81 14.11 4.67
N SER A 224 18.21 15.35 5.02
CA SER A 224 17.61 16.06 6.15
C SER A 224 16.12 16.28 5.98
N LEU A 225 15.67 16.71 4.79
CA LEU A 225 14.24 16.89 4.52
C LEU A 225 13.46 15.58 4.55
N LEU A 226 14.02 14.50 4.02
CA LEU A 226 13.42 13.16 4.06
C LEU A 226 13.29 12.64 5.50
N LEU A 227 14.29 12.87 6.35
CA LEU A 227 14.22 12.48 7.76
C LEU A 227 13.19 13.32 8.54
N VAL A 228 13.12 14.63 8.27
CA VAL A 228 12.09 15.50 8.83
C VAL A 228 10.70 15.06 8.39
N ASP A 229 10.51 14.73 7.11
CA ASP A 229 9.25 14.20 6.59
C ASP A 229 8.88 12.86 7.27
N ALA A 230 9.81 11.93 7.39
CA ALA A 230 9.57 10.66 8.08
C ALA A 230 9.13 10.87 9.54
N LEU A 231 9.75 11.81 10.26
CA LEU A 231 9.36 12.18 11.63
C LEU A 231 7.98 12.84 11.68
N LEU A 232 7.68 13.75 10.74
CA LEU A 232 6.36 14.38 10.62
C LEU A 232 5.28 13.34 10.34
N LEU A 233 5.50 12.44 9.37
CA LEU A 233 4.60 11.34 9.05
C LEU A 233 4.35 10.43 10.26
N ALA A 234 5.40 10.07 11.01
CA ALA A 234 5.26 9.26 12.24
C ALA A 234 4.46 10.00 13.34
N CYS A 235 4.72 11.29 13.53
CA CYS A 235 4.01 12.14 14.50
C CYS A 235 2.53 12.29 14.13
N LEU A 236 2.24 12.53 12.84
CA LEU A 236 0.89 12.62 12.31
C LEU A 236 0.17 11.26 12.34
N ALA A 237 0.86 10.15 12.08
CA ALA A 237 0.29 8.81 12.22
C ALA A 237 -0.22 8.56 13.63
N TRP A 238 0.62 8.88 14.63
CA TRP A 238 0.26 8.77 16.04
C TRP A 238 -0.88 9.72 16.42
N GLY A 239 -0.80 10.99 16.02
CA GLY A 239 -1.83 12.00 16.33
C GLY A 239 -3.19 11.68 15.70
N THR A 240 -3.16 11.17 14.46
CA THR A 240 -4.34 10.69 13.72
C THR A 240 -4.98 9.49 14.42
N TYR A 241 -4.17 8.51 14.85
CA TYR A 241 -4.64 7.38 15.65
C TYR A 241 -5.29 7.83 16.97
N LYS A 242 -4.73 8.87 17.60
CA LYS A 242 -5.26 9.48 18.84
C LYS A 242 -6.39 10.49 18.60
N LEU A 243 -6.92 10.59 17.39
CA LEU A 243 -8.02 11.49 17.01
C LEU A 243 -7.76 12.96 17.38
N LYS A 244 -6.50 13.41 17.33
CA LYS A 244 -6.14 14.80 17.65
C LYS A 244 -6.45 15.72 16.46
N LYS A 245 -7.19 16.81 16.70
CA LYS A 245 -7.56 17.79 15.66
C LYS A 245 -6.36 18.38 14.92
N TRP A 246 -5.27 18.67 15.63
CA TRP A 246 -4.04 19.21 15.02
C TRP A 246 -3.42 18.22 14.03
N ALA A 247 -3.52 16.91 14.27
CA ALA A 247 -2.94 15.90 13.39
C ALA A 247 -3.75 15.71 12.11
N TRP A 248 -5.08 15.91 12.19
CA TRP A 248 -5.92 15.96 10.99
C TRP A 248 -5.60 17.19 10.12
N LEU A 249 -5.55 18.39 10.71
CA LEU A 249 -5.17 19.61 10.00
C LEU A 249 -3.73 19.51 9.46
N GLY A 250 -2.81 18.97 10.26
CA GLY A 250 -1.42 18.75 9.87
C GLY A 250 -1.29 17.80 8.68
N THR A 251 -2.05 16.69 8.65
CA THR A 251 -2.08 15.77 7.51
C THR A 251 -2.63 16.44 6.24
N ILE A 252 -3.67 17.27 6.36
CA ILE A 252 -4.20 18.06 5.23
C ILE A 252 -3.14 19.03 4.70
N ALA A 253 -2.55 19.82 5.58
CA ALA A 253 -1.53 20.80 5.21
C ALA A 253 -0.32 20.14 4.57
N LEU A 254 0.16 19.04 5.14
CA LEU A 254 1.30 18.28 4.63
C LEU A 254 1.00 17.68 3.26
N MET A 255 -0.18 17.07 3.06
CA MET A 255 -0.53 16.50 1.74
C MET A 255 -0.71 17.58 0.68
N ALA A 256 -1.30 18.73 1.02
CA ALA A 256 -1.42 19.84 0.11
C ALA A 256 -0.04 20.38 -0.28
N LEU A 257 0.87 20.54 0.69
CA LEU A 257 2.25 20.96 0.45
C LEU A 257 2.98 19.99 -0.48
N TRP A 258 2.91 18.68 -0.21
CA TRP A 258 3.52 17.66 -1.05
C TRP A 258 2.91 17.60 -2.44
N GLY A 259 1.60 17.71 -2.55
CA GLY A 259 0.90 17.77 -3.83
C GLY A 259 1.35 18.95 -4.68
N VAL A 260 1.38 20.16 -4.10
CA VAL A 260 1.87 21.35 -4.80
C VAL A 260 3.33 21.21 -5.19
N SER A 261 4.20 20.74 -4.29
CA SER A 261 5.62 20.52 -4.59
C SER A 261 5.79 19.52 -5.75
N ALA A 262 5.06 18.40 -5.74
CA ALA A 262 5.11 17.40 -6.80
C ALA A 262 4.62 17.96 -8.14
N ILE A 263 3.47 18.66 -8.16
CA ILE A 263 2.93 19.27 -9.38
C ILE A 263 3.92 20.29 -9.94
N VAL A 264 4.43 21.21 -9.12
CA VAL A 264 5.41 22.22 -9.56
C VAL A 264 6.68 21.56 -10.08
N THR A 265 7.17 20.52 -9.39
CA THR A 265 8.40 19.83 -9.78
C THR A 265 8.24 19.11 -11.10
N PHE A 266 7.22 18.27 -11.26
CA PHE A 266 7.01 17.53 -12.51
C PHE A 266 6.47 18.39 -13.66
N SER A 267 6.08 19.65 -13.40
CA SER A 267 5.76 20.63 -14.45
C SER A 267 7.01 21.31 -15.01
N ARG A 268 8.13 21.28 -14.28
CA ARG A 268 9.38 22.00 -14.64
C ARG A 268 10.55 21.06 -14.91
N VAL A 269 10.58 19.92 -14.24
CA VAL A 269 11.66 18.95 -14.30
C VAL A 269 11.14 17.71 -15.00
N SER A 270 11.84 17.30 -16.05
CA SER A 270 11.50 16.06 -16.73
C SER A 270 11.80 14.87 -15.82
N ILE A 271 10.97 13.84 -15.95
CA ILE A 271 11.14 12.59 -15.21
C ILE A 271 12.52 11.95 -15.47
N ARG A 272 13.10 12.16 -16.66
CA ARG A 272 14.46 11.75 -17.03
C ARG A 272 15.51 12.25 -16.04
N VAL A 273 15.49 13.54 -15.75
CA VAL A 273 16.45 14.16 -14.82
C VAL A 273 16.30 13.59 -13.41
N LEU A 274 15.07 13.20 -13.01
CA LEU A 274 14.87 12.51 -11.73
C LEU A 274 15.51 11.12 -11.72
N TYR A 275 15.31 10.32 -12.77
CA TYR A 275 15.88 8.97 -12.86
C TYR A 275 17.41 8.99 -12.94
N GLU A 276 17.99 9.92 -13.69
CA GLU A 276 19.44 10.15 -13.74
C GLU A 276 20.00 10.38 -12.32
N LYS A 277 19.39 11.29 -11.57
CA LYS A 277 19.80 11.61 -10.20
C LYS A 277 19.60 10.45 -9.23
N MET A 278 18.60 9.59 -9.47
CA MET A 278 18.38 8.36 -8.69
C MET A 278 19.39 7.24 -9.05
N SER A 279 20.35 7.50 -9.93
CA SER A 279 21.36 6.52 -10.42
C SER A 279 20.72 5.29 -11.06
N PHE A 280 19.62 5.49 -11.81
CA PHE A 280 19.02 4.42 -12.60
C PHE A 280 19.91 4.06 -13.80
N PRO A 281 20.04 2.77 -14.17
CA PRO A 281 20.85 2.38 -15.34
C PRO A 281 20.32 3.01 -16.62
N GLU A 282 21.20 3.63 -17.41
CA GLU A 282 20.84 4.34 -18.65
C GLU A 282 20.12 3.44 -19.66
N GLU A 283 20.55 2.18 -19.77
CA GLU A 283 19.94 1.18 -20.67
C GLU A 283 18.45 0.94 -20.37
N GLN A 284 18.06 0.92 -19.08
CA GLN A 284 16.66 0.75 -18.69
C GLN A 284 15.84 1.99 -19.03
N PHE A 285 16.45 3.17 -18.94
CA PHE A 285 15.79 4.42 -19.25
C PHE A 285 15.58 4.58 -20.76
N GLU A 286 16.52 4.15 -21.61
CA GLU A 286 16.34 4.17 -23.06
C GLU A 286 15.14 3.36 -23.53
N ILE A 287 14.88 2.19 -22.92
CA ILE A 287 13.71 1.37 -23.24
C ILE A 287 12.42 2.12 -22.88
N ILE A 288 12.39 2.74 -21.69
CA ILE A 288 11.25 3.53 -21.21
C ILE A 288 11.02 4.76 -22.10
N GLU A 289 12.09 5.45 -22.50
CA GLU A 289 12.04 6.64 -23.36
C GLU A 289 11.55 6.27 -24.76
N LYS A 290 12.12 5.23 -25.38
CA LYS A 290 11.69 4.74 -26.69
C LYS A 290 10.21 4.37 -26.69
N SER A 291 9.66 3.84 -25.60
CA SER A 291 8.25 3.41 -25.50
C SER A 291 7.21 4.53 -25.61
N GLY A 292 7.63 5.80 -25.54
CA GLY A 292 6.73 6.94 -25.49
C GLY A 292 5.91 7.01 -24.20
N LEU A 293 6.17 6.10 -23.23
CA LEU A 293 5.49 6.04 -21.94
C LEU A 293 5.56 7.37 -21.21
N LEU A 294 6.75 7.99 -21.17
CA LEU A 294 6.98 9.24 -20.47
C LEU A 294 6.24 10.42 -21.09
N GLU A 295 6.03 10.41 -22.41
CA GLU A 295 5.28 11.44 -23.13
C GLU A 295 3.77 11.31 -22.89
N LYS A 296 3.27 10.07 -22.78
CA LYS A 296 1.86 9.80 -22.46
C LYS A 296 1.53 10.08 -20.99
N MET A 297 2.50 9.92 -20.09
CA MET A 297 2.33 10.14 -18.65
C MET A 297 2.35 11.63 -18.31
N ASN A 298 1.16 12.24 -18.22
CA ASN A 298 1.05 13.60 -17.70
C ASN A 298 1.19 13.62 -16.16
N MET A 299 2.44 13.59 -15.70
CA MET A 299 2.81 13.46 -14.28
C MET A 299 2.18 14.54 -13.39
N PRO A 300 2.18 15.85 -13.74
CA PRO A 300 1.49 16.86 -12.94
C PRO A 300 0.00 16.55 -12.74
N TRP A 301 -0.70 16.14 -13.79
CA TRP A 301 -2.12 15.78 -13.70
C TRP A 301 -2.36 14.55 -12.83
N MET A 302 -1.54 13.51 -12.99
CA MET A 302 -1.63 12.32 -12.14
C MET A 302 -1.44 12.69 -10.66
N MET A 303 -0.37 13.42 -10.32
CA MET A 303 -0.09 13.86 -8.96
C MET A 303 -1.21 14.74 -8.40
N GLY A 304 -1.78 15.63 -9.23
CA GLY A 304 -2.93 16.46 -8.88
C GLY A 304 -4.19 15.64 -8.55
N ILE A 305 -4.52 14.65 -9.38
CA ILE A 305 -5.67 13.76 -9.14
C ILE A 305 -5.48 12.96 -7.85
N PHE A 306 -4.30 12.37 -7.65
CA PHE A 306 -3.99 11.62 -6.42
C PHE A 306 -4.07 12.50 -5.17
N CYS A 307 -3.49 13.71 -5.22
CA CYS A 307 -3.55 14.67 -4.12
C CYS A 307 -4.99 15.08 -3.82
N ALA A 308 -5.78 15.44 -4.84
CA ALA A 308 -7.17 15.85 -4.70
C ALA A 308 -8.03 14.71 -4.11
N ALA A 309 -7.86 13.49 -4.59
CA ALA A 309 -8.57 12.32 -4.07
C ALA A 309 -8.25 12.05 -2.60
N TYR A 310 -6.96 12.14 -2.22
CA TYR A 310 -6.57 11.94 -0.82
C TYR A 310 -7.05 13.07 0.09
N LEU A 311 -6.97 14.33 -0.35
CA LEU A 311 -7.53 15.47 0.39
C LEU A 311 -9.05 15.34 0.58
N ALA A 312 -9.79 14.95 -0.46
CA ALA A 312 -11.23 14.69 -0.36
C ALA A 312 -11.53 13.59 0.68
N TYR A 313 -10.72 12.52 0.70
CA TYR A 313 -10.84 11.48 1.72
C TYR A 313 -10.52 12.01 3.13
N LEU A 314 -9.48 12.82 3.32
CA LEU A 314 -9.15 13.43 4.61
C LEU A 314 -10.27 14.36 5.11
N LEU A 315 -10.92 15.12 4.21
CA LEU A 315 -12.08 15.94 4.56
C LEU A 315 -13.26 15.08 5.02
N TYR A 316 -13.54 13.97 4.33
CA TYR A 316 -14.55 13.00 4.75
C TYR A 316 -14.26 12.40 6.14
N VAL A 317 -13.00 12.05 6.42
CA VAL A 317 -12.58 11.50 7.72
C VAL A 317 -12.60 12.57 8.83
N GLY A 318 -12.56 13.86 8.47
CA GLY A 318 -12.60 14.99 9.40
C GLY A 318 -13.72 14.91 10.45
N ARG A 319 -14.90 14.39 10.08
CA ARG A 319 -16.04 14.20 11.01
C ARG A 319 -15.70 13.42 12.28
N TYR A 320 -14.74 12.48 12.22
CA TYR A 320 -14.33 11.68 13.37
C TYR A 320 -13.49 12.45 14.39
N PHE A 321 -12.84 13.55 13.97
CA PHE A 321 -12.01 14.39 14.83
C PHE A 321 -12.80 15.45 15.61
N PHE A 322 -14.02 15.75 15.17
CA PHE A 322 -14.91 16.72 15.82
C PHE A 322 -15.97 16.06 16.72
N SER A 323 -16.19 14.76 16.58
CA SER A 323 -17.25 14.05 17.31
C SER A 323 -16.90 13.70 18.78
N SER A 324 -15.64 13.86 19.21
CA SER A 324 -15.21 13.50 20.56
C SER A 324 -15.63 14.47 21.67
N THR A 325 -16.26 15.60 21.36
CA THR A 325 -16.73 16.55 22.39
C THR A 325 -18.04 16.11 23.07
N ALA A 326 -18.77 15.13 22.53
CA ALA A 326 -20.08 14.72 23.06
C ALA A 326 -20.06 13.46 23.96
N GLN A 327 -18.98 12.66 23.98
CA GLN A 327 -18.93 11.40 24.74
C GLN A 327 -18.13 11.45 26.05
N GLN A 328 -17.57 12.60 26.43
CA GLN A 328 -16.83 12.75 27.70
C GLN A 328 -17.72 13.07 28.92
N HIS A 329 -19.05 13.16 28.76
CA HIS A 329 -19.99 13.39 29.87
C HIS A 329 -20.71 12.13 30.38
N VAL A 330 -20.36 10.95 29.87
CA VAL A 330 -20.92 9.68 30.35
C VAL A 330 -19.78 8.66 30.50
N SER A 331 -18.94 8.88 31.49
CA SER A 331 -18.04 7.88 32.08
C SER A 331 -18.11 8.02 33.59
#